data_AF-A0A696XC30-F1
#
_entry.id   AF-A0A696XC30-F1
#
_cell.length_a   1.000
_cell.length_b   1.000
_cell.length_c   1.000
_cell.angle_alpha   90.00
_cell.angle_beta   90.00
_cell.angle_gamma   90.00
#
_symmetry.space_group_name_H-M   'P 1'
#
loop_
_entity.id
_entity.type
_entity.pdbx_description
1 polymer ?
#
loop_
_entity_poly.entity_id
_entity_poly.type
_entity_poly.pdbx_seq_one_letter_code
_entity_poly.pdbx_strand_id
1 'polypeptide(L)' 'NNYIIISKNGFSKEFYKICKQDLLLLDLNDFKILLEEDK' A
#
# COMPACT_ATOMS: atom_id res chain seq x y z
N ASN A 1 4.01 -2.45 17.67
CA ASN A 1 2.67 -2.60 17.08
C ASN A 1 2.77 -2.26 15.62
N ASN A 2 2.68 -3.24 14.74
CA ASN A 2 2.78 -3.02 13.31
C ASN A 2 1.38 -2.90 12.73
N TYR A 3 1.16 -1.87 11.91
CA TYR A 3 -0.13 -1.60 11.28
C TYR A 3 0.00 -1.75 9.77
N ILE A 4 -1.01 -2.35 9.13
CA ILE A 4 -1.10 -2.46 7.68
C ILE A 4 -2.25 -1.58 7.22
N ILE A 5 -1.99 -0.71 6.25
CA ILE A 5 -3.01 0.11 5.60
C ILE A 5 -3.04 -0.25 4.12
N ILE A 6 -4.24 -0.59 3.63
CA ILE A 6 -4.48 -0.96 2.24
C ILE A 6 -5.37 0.09 1.59
N SER A 7 -4.93 0.66 0.47
CA SER A 7 -5.68 1.65 -0.31
C SER A 7 -5.91 1.19 -1.74
N LYS A 8 -7.15 1.35 -2.23
CA LYS A 8 -7.46 1.10 -3.65
C LYS A 8 -6.74 2.09 -4.58
N ASN A 9 -6.59 3.34 -4.15
CA ASN A 9 -6.15 4.45 -5.00
C ASN A 9 -4.72 4.93 -4.65
N GLY A 10 -4.00 4.21 -3.80
CA GLY A 10 -2.70 4.63 -3.30
C GLY A 10 -2.78 5.69 -2.18
N PHE A 11 -1.64 6.31 -1.91
CA PHE A 11 -1.46 7.31 -0.85
C PHE A 11 -0.86 8.60 -1.40
N SER A 12 -1.16 9.73 -0.77
CA SER A 12 -0.57 11.02 -1.17
C SER A 12 0.91 11.11 -0.76
N LYS A 13 1.67 11.97 -1.44
CA LYS A 13 3.08 12.25 -1.08
C LYS A 13 3.19 12.79 0.35
N GLU A 14 2.24 13.61 0.76
CA GLU A 14 2.14 14.16 2.12
C GLU A 14 1.94 13.05 3.16
N PHE A 15 1.15 12.02 2.83
CA PHE A 15 0.94 10.88 3.71
C PHE A 15 2.22 10.09 3.94
N TYR A 16 3.01 9.84 2.89
CA TYR A 16 4.32 9.19 3.01
C TYR A 16 5.31 9.97 3.91
N LYS A 17 5.22 11.31 3.95
CA LYS A 17 6.08 12.14 4.82
C LYS A 17 5.72 12.02 6.30
N ILE A 18 4.45 11.78 6.62
CA ILE A 18 3.97 11.67 8.01
C ILE A 18 3.82 10.23 8.49
N CYS A 19 3.95 9.26 7.58
CA CYS A 19 3.87 7.84 7.88
C CYS A 19 5.02 7.44 8.84
N LYS A 20 4.66 6.81 9.96
CA LYS A 20 5.63 6.29 10.95
C LYS A 20 6.28 4.99 10.44
N GLN A 21 7.47 4.67 10.93
CA GLN A 21 8.24 3.48 10.51
C GLN A 21 7.53 2.14 10.76
N ASP A 22 6.55 2.09 11.67
CA ASP A 22 5.81 0.86 12.02
C ASP A 22 4.56 0.61 11.15
N LEU A 23 4.45 1.28 9.99
CA LEU A 23 3.33 1.17 9.07
C LEU A 23 3.76 0.56 7.73
N LEU A 24 3.10 -0.54 7.36
CA LEU A 24 3.18 -1.11 6.02
C LEU A 24 2.04 -0.53 5.19
N LEU A 25 2.38 0.16 4.11
CA LEU A 25 1.43 0.74 3.16
C LEU A 25 1.39 -0.13 1.92
N LEU A 26 0.19 -0.56 1.53
CA LEU A 26 -0.04 -1.34 0.32
C LEU A 26 -1.12 -0.68 -0.53
N ASP A 27 -0.93 -0.69 -1.84
CA ASP A 27 -1.94 -0.27 -2.81
C ASP A 27 -2.17 -1.32 -3.90
N LEU A 28 -3.21 -1.12 -4.72
CA LEU A 28 -3.58 -2.08 -5.77
C LEU A 28 -2.43 -2.39 -6.76
N ASN A 29 -1.47 -1.49 -6.94
CA ASN A 29 -0.32 -1.77 -7.79
C ASN A 29 0.58 -2.84 -7.20
N ASP A 30 0.70 -2.91 -5.87
CA ASP A 30 1.50 -3.93 -5.19
C ASP A 30 0.92 -5.34 -5.38
N PHE A 31 -0.39 -5.44 -5.67
CA PHE A 31 -1.08 -6.69 -5.94
C PHE A 31 -1.23 -6.99 -7.44
N LYS A 32 -0.71 -6.15 -8.35
CA LYS A 32 -0.85 -6.37 -9.80
C LYS A 32 -0.33 -7.73 -10.24
N ILE A 33 0.82 -8.15 -9.71
CA ILE A 33 1.43 -9.46 -10.03
C ILE A 33 0.48 -10.61 -9.66
N LEU A 34 -0.24 -10.50 -8.54
CA LEU A 34 -1.20 -11.50 -8.08
C LEU A 34 -2.50 -11.50 -8.90
N LEU A 35 -2.84 -10.38 -9.52
CA LEU A 35 -4.04 -10.23 -10.36
C LEU A 35 -3.79 -10.60 -11.83
N GLU A 36 -2.53 -10.69 -12.24
CA GLU A 36 -2.12 -11.03 -13.61
C GLU A 36 -2.00 -12.54 -13.83
N GLU A 37 -1.91 -13.35 -12.76
CA GLU A 37 -1.82 -14.82 -12.85
C GLU A 37 -3.14 -15.51 -13.28
N ASP A 38 -4.27 -14.80 -13.28
CA ASP A 38 -5.59 -15.30 -13.72
C ASP A 38 -5.91 -15.00 -15.20
N LYS A 39 -4.91 -14.63 -16.02
CA LYS A 39 -5.06 -14.40 -17.48
C LYS A 39 -4.26 -15.37 -18.32
#